data_AF-A0A538AHN0-F1
#
_entry.id   AF-A0A538AHN0-F1
#
_cell.length_a   1.000
_cell.length_b   1.000
_cell.length_c   1.000
_cell.angle_alpha   90.00
_cell.angle_beta   90.00
_cell.angle_gamma   90.00
#
_symmetry.space_group_name_H-M   'P 1'
#
loop_
_entity.id
_entity.type
_entity.pdbx_description
1 polymer ?
#
loop_
_entity_poly.entity_id
_entity_poly.type
_entity_poly.pdbx_seq_one_letter_code
_entity_poly.pdbx_strand_id
1 'polypeptide(L)'
;MAFGTPDQKERYLTPMLTAEEIWCQGFSEPGAGSDLASLRTKAVQDGDEFVVNGQKVWTTWGHHADWCQLLVRTEPEAPKHKGISCLLVDMHSPGITVRPLKQMSGDSEFNEMFFDDVRVPAANVLGARGQGWAVTMITLASERASVLTFHVRTKKQVRDLAALARTRGKEEDPLVRARLAQCAIDAETLQLFSYWSVSNRGKTTGLEGSMAKLLWSELQQRIYETAMEILGPEAPLQSEWLHGLLDSRGLTVAAGTSEIQKNLLAERALGLPREPKAQ
;
A
#
# COMPACT_ATOMS: atom_id res chain seq x y z
N MET A 1 10.73 -13.78 -1.78
CA MET A 1 10.96 -15.18 -1.34
C MET A 1 10.21 -16.23 -2.16
N ALA A 2 8.87 -16.19 -2.27
CA ALA A 2 8.09 -17.27 -2.90
C ALA A 2 8.43 -17.53 -4.38
N PHE A 3 8.78 -16.48 -5.15
CA PHE A 3 9.03 -16.56 -6.59
C PHE A 3 10.49 -16.38 -7.00
N GLY A 4 11.37 -16.03 -6.06
CA GLY A 4 12.78 -15.78 -6.38
C GLY A 4 13.51 -17.08 -6.68
N THR A 5 14.37 -17.06 -7.70
CA THR A 5 15.35 -18.12 -7.94
C THR A 5 16.34 -18.21 -6.76
N PRO A 6 17.10 -19.31 -6.62
CA PRO A 6 18.18 -19.39 -5.63
C PRO A 6 19.14 -18.19 -5.71
N ASP A 7 19.63 -17.88 -6.91
CA ASP A 7 20.58 -16.78 -7.14
C ASP A 7 19.99 -15.42 -6.77
N GLN A 8 18.72 -15.16 -7.13
CA GLN A 8 18.04 -13.93 -6.72
C GLN A 8 17.88 -13.83 -5.20
N LYS A 9 17.57 -14.96 -4.53
CA LYS A 9 17.43 -14.99 -3.07
C LYS A 9 18.77 -14.69 -2.40
N GLU A 10 19.85 -15.31 -2.86
CA GLU A 10 21.20 -15.09 -2.35
C GLU A 10 21.63 -13.63 -2.56
N ARG A 11 21.38 -13.07 -3.75
CA ARG A 11 21.75 -11.68 -4.08
C ARG A 11 20.98 -10.62 -3.28
N TYR A 12 19.67 -10.78 -3.12
CA TYR A 12 18.80 -9.67 -2.68
C TYR A 12 18.32 -9.77 -1.23
N LEU A 13 18.23 -10.97 -0.62
CA LEU A 13 17.58 -11.08 0.69
C LEU A 13 18.43 -10.51 1.84
N THR A 14 19.75 -10.70 1.82
CA THR A 14 20.62 -10.22 2.90
C THR A 14 20.71 -8.68 2.92
N PRO A 15 21.02 -7.99 1.80
CA PRO A 15 21.07 -6.52 1.80
C PRO A 15 19.71 -5.88 2.11
N MET A 16 18.62 -6.51 1.67
CA MET A 16 17.26 -6.07 2.02
C MET A 16 16.99 -6.21 3.53
N LEU A 17 17.47 -7.28 4.17
CA LEU A 17 17.30 -7.51 5.60
C LEU A 17 18.14 -6.55 6.46
N THR A 18 19.36 -6.23 6.03
CA THR A 18 20.25 -5.29 6.73
C THR A 18 19.94 -3.83 6.42
N ALA A 19 19.01 -3.58 5.49
CA ALA A 19 18.66 -2.25 4.96
C ALA A 19 19.85 -1.53 4.29
N GLU A 20 20.81 -2.28 3.76
CA GLU A 20 21.89 -1.76 2.90
C GLU A 20 21.38 -1.36 1.52
N GLU A 21 20.37 -2.07 1.01
CA GLU A 21 19.67 -1.74 -0.23
C GLU A 21 18.20 -1.44 0.06
N ILE A 22 17.73 -0.25 -0.33
CA ILE A 22 16.35 0.19 -0.14
C ILE A 22 15.52 -0.17 -1.36
N TRP A 23 14.30 -0.67 -1.12
CA TRP A 23 13.41 -1.13 -2.18
C TRP A 23 12.15 -0.27 -2.27
N CYS A 24 11.72 0.02 -3.50
CA CYS A 24 10.42 0.62 -3.79
C CYS A 24 9.56 -0.26 -4.71
N GLN A 25 8.32 0.16 -4.92
CA GLN A 25 7.35 -0.53 -5.77
C GLN A 25 6.90 0.34 -6.93
N GLY A 26 7.07 -0.17 -8.15
CA GLY A 26 6.63 0.48 -9.38
C GLY A 26 5.37 -0.19 -9.93
N PHE A 27 4.25 -0.05 -9.24
CA PHE A 27 3.00 -0.72 -9.61
C PHE A 27 2.07 0.24 -10.36
N SER A 28 1.53 1.22 -9.64
CA SER A 28 0.54 2.18 -10.14
C SER A 28 1.09 3.06 -11.27
N GLU A 29 0.20 3.38 -12.20
CA GLU A 29 0.43 4.30 -13.31
C GLU A 29 -0.64 5.39 -13.30
N PRO A 30 -0.41 6.55 -13.94
CA PRO A 30 -1.42 7.61 -14.03
C PRO A 30 -2.78 7.10 -14.56
N GLY A 31 -2.76 6.11 -15.47
CA GLY A 31 -3.95 5.48 -16.03
C GLY A 31 -4.35 4.13 -15.41
N ALA A 32 -3.62 3.62 -14.41
CA ALA A 32 -3.85 2.30 -13.83
C ALA A 32 -3.50 2.26 -12.33
N GLY A 33 -4.52 2.48 -11.49
CA GLY A 33 -4.46 2.32 -10.03
C GLY A 33 -5.24 1.07 -9.58
N SER A 34 -6.52 1.25 -9.26
CA SER A 34 -7.42 0.14 -8.90
C SER A 34 -7.54 -0.92 -10.00
N ASP A 35 -7.63 -0.50 -11.27
CA ASP A 35 -7.51 -1.40 -12.44
C ASP A 35 -6.04 -1.62 -12.81
N LEU A 36 -5.26 -2.12 -11.84
CA LEU A 36 -3.82 -2.36 -12.00
C LEU A 36 -3.50 -3.27 -13.20
N ALA A 37 -4.42 -4.16 -13.53
CA ALA A 37 -4.34 -5.05 -14.68
C ALA A 37 -4.19 -4.31 -16.03
N SER A 38 -4.63 -3.07 -16.11
CA SER A 38 -4.56 -2.21 -17.30
C SER A 38 -3.25 -1.43 -17.45
N LEU A 39 -2.25 -1.70 -16.60
CA LEU A 39 -0.93 -1.07 -16.71
C LEU A 39 -0.32 -1.23 -18.11
N ARG A 40 0.44 -0.21 -18.53
CA ARG A 40 0.95 0.01 -19.89
C ARG A 40 2.46 0.18 -19.97
N THR A 41 3.18 0.41 -18.86
CA THR A 41 4.65 0.38 -18.88
C THR A 41 5.10 -0.92 -19.54
N LYS A 42 5.84 -0.81 -20.65
CA LYS A 42 6.19 -1.93 -21.52
C LYS A 42 7.61 -2.39 -21.26
N ALA A 43 7.85 -3.68 -21.42
CA ALA A 43 9.19 -4.26 -21.45
C ALA A 43 9.28 -5.20 -22.65
N VAL A 44 10.11 -4.84 -23.63
CA VAL A 44 10.32 -5.62 -24.84
C VAL A 44 11.64 -6.36 -24.71
N GLN A 45 11.62 -7.67 -24.94
CA GLN A 45 12.83 -8.48 -24.87
C GLN A 45 13.75 -8.17 -26.06
N ASP A 46 15.03 -7.91 -25.76
CA ASP A 46 16.10 -7.67 -26.71
C ASP A 46 17.32 -8.49 -26.26
N GLY A 47 17.50 -9.67 -26.87
CA GLY A 47 18.51 -10.64 -26.44
C GLY A 47 18.26 -11.17 -25.02
N ASP A 48 19.27 -11.00 -24.16
CA ASP A 48 19.27 -11.36 -22.74
C ASP A 48 18.81 -10.23 -21.82
N GLU A 49 18.30 -9.12 -22.37
CA GLU A 49 17.76 -7.98 -21.63
C GLU A 49 16.32 -7.66 -22.05
N PHE A 50 15.67 -6.81 -21.25
CA PHE A 50 14.44 -6.12 -21.57
C PHE A 50 14.72 -4.63 -21.71
N VAL A 51 14.15 -4.00 -22.73
CA VAL A 51 14.09 -2.54 -22.85
C VAL A 51 12.76 -2.05 -22.29
N VAL A 52 12.82 -1.30 -21.19
CA VAL A 52 11.67 -0.84 -20.42
C VAL A 52 11.35 0.62 -20.72
N ASN A 53 10.07 0.88 -21.01
CA ASN A 53 9.57 2.21 -21.31
C ASN A 53 8.22 2.45 -20.64
N GLY A 54 8.05 3.60 -19.98
CA GLY A 54 6.77 4.00 -19.40
C GLY A 54 6.90 4.90 -18.18
N GLN A 55 5.82 4.97 -17.40
CA GLN A 55 5.72 5.83 -16.23
C GLN A 55 5.02 5.12 -15.09
N LYS A 56 5.57 5.25 -13.88
CA LYS A 56 4.93 4.89 -12.61
C LYS A 56 4.67 6.15 -11.79
N VAL A 57 3.70 6.08 -10.89
CA VAL A 57 3.31 7.18 -10.01
C VAL A 57 2.88 6.65 -8.65
N TRP A 58 2.94 7.50 -7.62
CA TRP A 58 2.68 7.17 -6.22
C TRP A 58 3.69 6.18 -5.63
N THR A 59 4.90 6.09 -6.19
CA THR A 59 5.94 5.21 -5.65
C THR A 59 6.56 5.86 -4.42
N THR A 60 6.26 5.30 -3.25
CA THR A 60 6.84 5.74 -1.98
C THR A 60 8.35 5.53 -1.99
N TRP A 61 9.09 6.56 -1.58
CA TRP A 61 10.55 6.57 -1.41
C TRP A 61 11.38 6.20 -2.66
N GLY A 62 10.80 6.30 -3.85
CA GLY A 62 11.50 5.96 -5.11
C GLY A 62 12.79 6.73 -5.36
N HIS A 63 12.94 7.96 -4.84
CA HIS A 63 14.16 8.77 -4.96
C HIS A 63 15.27 8.34 -3.99
N HIS A 64 14.97 7.45 -3.06
CA HIS A 64 15.91 6.87 -2.10
C HIS A 64 16.13 5.37 -2.33
N ALA A 65 15.43 4.76 -3.29
CA ALA A 65 15.49 3.33 -3.53
C ALA A 65 16.66 2.97 -4.45
N ASP A 66 17.32 1.86 -4.13
CA ASP A 66 18.34 1.23 -4.97
C ASP A 66 17.70 0.25 -5.96
N TRP A 67 16.59 -0.37 -5.56
CA TRP A 67 15.90 -1.36 -6.36
C TRP A 67 14.40 -1.12 -6.41
N CYS A 68 13.78 -1.46 -7.54
CA CYS A 68 12.35 -1.40 -7.73
C CYS A 68 11.77 -2.76 -8.11
N GLN A 69 10.77 -3.21 -7.36
CA GLN A 69 9.85 -4.25 -7.82
C GLN A 69 8.90 -3.63 -8.84
N LEU A 70 9.21 -3.74 -10.13
CA LEU A 70 8.52 -3.07 -11.22
C LEU A 70 7.54 -4.02 -11.94
N LEU A 71 6.28 -3.59 -12.11
CA LEU A 71 5.32 -4.30 -12.96
C LEU A 71 5.31 -3.72 -14.36
N VAL A 72 5.45 -4.60 -15.35
CA VAL A 72 5.54 -4.24 -16.78
C VAL A 72 4.71 -5.17 -17.64
N ARG A 73 4.27 -4.68 -18.80
CA ARG A 73 3.64 -5.44 -19.86
C ARG A 73 4.72 -6.09 -20.73
N THR A 74 4.78 -7.42 -20.75
CA THR A 74 5.65 -8.19 -21.67
C THR A 74 4.86 -8.94 -22.73
N GLU A 75 3.59 -9.29 -22.47
CA GLU A 75 2.69 -9.90 -23.46
C GLU A 75 1.54 -8.91 -23.77
N PRO A 76 1.69 -8.01 -24.76
CA PRO A 76 0.66 -7.02 -25.08
C PRO A 76 -0.64 -7.65 -25.60
N GLU A 77 -0.53 -8.77 -26.33
CA GLU A 77 -1.67 -9.48 -26.92
C GLU A 77 -2.36 -10.46 -25.96
N ALA A 78 -1.76 -10.73 -24.79
CA ALA A 78 -2.36 -11.63 -23.81
C ALA A 78 -3.48 -10.93 -23.03
N PRO A 79 -4.44 -11.71 -22.46
CA PRO A 79 -5.41 -11.14 -21.51
C PRO A 79 -4.72 -10.35 -20.41
N LYS A 80 -5.32 -9.23 -19.97
CA LYS A 80 -4.71 -8.24 -19.08
C LYS A 80 -3.87 -8.83 -17.92
N HIS A 81 -4.38 -9.83 -17.19
CA HIS A 81 -3.66 -10.42 -16.05
C HIS A 81 -2.50 -11.36 -16.45
N LYS A 82 -2.53 -11.91 -17.66
CA LYS A 82 -1.57 -12.90 -18.18
C LYS A 82 -0.44 -12.27 -19.00
N GLY A 83 -0.46 -10.95 -19.19
CA GLY A 83 0.58 -10.24 -19.93
C GLY A 83 1.52 -9.39 -19.09
N ILE A 84 1.39 -9.44 -17.76
CA ILE A 84 2.19 -8.66 -16.83
C ILE A 84 3.38 -9.52 -16.35
N SER A 85 4.57 -8.94 -16.33
CA SER A 85 5.77 -9.50 -15.68
C SER A 85 6.18 -8.62 -14.51
N CYS A 86 6.91 -9.21 -13.56
CA CYS A 86 7.55 -8.50 -12.46
C CYS A 86 9.06 -8.48 -12.70
N LEU A 87 9.66 -7.30 -12.80
CA LEU A 87 11.10 -7.11 -12.96
C LEU A 87 11.71 -6.55 -11.68
N LEU A 88 12.92 -6.96 -11.35
CA LEU A 88 13.78 -6.35 -10.33
C LEU A 88 14.69 -5.34 -11.04
N VAL A 89 14.41 -4.06 -10.88
CA VAL A 89 15.08 -2.99 -11.63
C VAL A 89 16.02 -2.23 -10.72
N ASP A 90 17.28 -2.10 -11.12
CA ASP A 90 18.24 -1.21 -10.45
C ASP A 90 17.85 0.23 -10.76
N MET A 91 17.51 0.99 -9.73
CA MET A 91 17.01 2.37 -9.83
C MET A 91 18.10 3.37 -10.26
N HIS A 92 19.37 2.98 -10.23
CA HIS A 92 20.50 3.76 -10.72
C HIS A 92 20.79 3.51 -12.20
N SER A 93 20.01 2.65 -12.87
CA SER A 93 20.15 2.37 -14.30
C SER A 93 19.96 3.64 -15.15
N PRO A 94 20.77 3.83 -16.21
CA PRO A 94 20.56 4.91 -17.18
C PRO A 94 19.13 4.88 -17.76
N GLY A 95 18.54 6.06 -17.95
CA GLY A 95 17.17 6.21 -18.48
C GLY A 95 16.06 6.25 -17.42
N ILE A 96 16.39 6.06 -16.14
CA ILE A 96 15.44 6.25 -15.04
C ILE A 96 15.46 7.71 -14.57
N THR A 97 14.29 8.34 -14.51
CA THR A 97 14.10 9.67 -13.89
C THR A 97 13.08 9.57 -12.78
N VAL A 98 13.44 10.02 -11.58
CA VAL A 98 12.53 10.05 -10.41
C VAL A 98 12.20 11.50 -10.05
N ARG A 99 10.92 11.80 -9.85
CA ARG A 99 10.42 13.13 -9.48
C ARG A 99 9.53 13.04 -8.23
N PRO A 100 9.96 13.61 -7.09
CA PRO A 100 9.12 13.69 -5.90
C PRO A 100 7.85 14.51 -6.14
N LEU A 101 6.74 14.04 -5.57
CA LEU A 101 5.43 14.68 -5.62
C LEU A 101 5.12 15.36 -4.29
N LYS A 102 4.89 16.68 -4.33
CA LYS A 102 4.48 17.41 -3.15
C LYS A 102 3.02 17.11 -2.80
N GLN A 103 2.80 16.60 -1.59
CA GLN A 103 1.51 16.21 -1.06
C GLN A 103 0.81 17.38 -0.36
N MET A 104 -0.50 17.23 -0.11
CA MET A 104 -1.28 18.20 0.66
C MET A 104 -0.81 18.34 2.11
N SER A 105 -0.19 17.30 2.69
CA SER A 105 0.46 17.33 4.00
C SER A 105 1.76 18.14 4.02
N GLY A 106 2.31 18.47 2.84
CA GLY A 106 3.58 19.17 2.68
C GLY A 106 4.76 18.23 2.37
N ASP A 107 4.60 16.93 2.61
CA ASP A 107 5.61 15.91 2.37
C ASP A 107 5.87 15.63 0.89
N SER A 108 6.95 14.93 0.60
CA SER A 108 7.33 14.54 -0.77
C SER A 108 7.89 13.11 -0.85
N GLU A 109 7.32 12.19 -0.06
CA GLU A 109 7.75 10.79 -0.08
C GLU A 109 7.30 10.02 -1.35
N PHE A 110 6.18 10.39 -1.98
CA PHE A 110 5.72 9.75 -3.22
C PHE A 110 6.42 10.32 -4.44
N ASN A 111 6.57 9.50 -5.49
CA ASN A 111 7.31 9.88 -6.69
C ASN A 111 6.57 9.48 -7.97
N GLU A 112 6.78 10.26 -9.02
CA GLU A 112 6.70 9.78 -10.40
C GLU A 112 8.05 9.18 -10.80
N MET A 113 8.01 8.08 -11.53
CA MET A 113 9.19 7.44 -12.10
C MET A 113 8.98 7.25 -13.60
N PHE A 114 9.93 7.72 -14.39
CA PHE A 114 9.93 7.59 -15.85
C PHE A 114 11.05 6.63 -16.26
N PHE A 115 10.74 5.75 -17.18
CA PHE A 115 11.66 4.77 -17.75
C PHE A 115 11.73 5.06 -19.25
N ASP A 116 12.92 5.43 -19.72
CA ASP A 116 13.21 5.72 -21.13
C ASP A 116 14.34 4.81 -21.60
N ASP A 117 14.00 3.81 -22.42
CA ASP A 117 14.91 2.78 -22.93
C ASP A 117 15.82 2.11 -21.87
N VAL A 118 15.29 1.91 -20.66
CA VAL A 118 16.03 1.31 -19.54
C VAL A 118 16.26 -0.17 -19.81
N ARG A 119 17.52 -0.61 -19.85
CA ARG A 119 17.88 -2.02 -20.05
C ARG A 119 17.92 -2.78 -18.73
N VAL A 120 17.20 -3.90 -18.66
CA VAL A 120 17.09 -4.76 -17.47
C VAL A 120 17.41 -6.20 -17.85
N PRO A 121 18.37 -6.87 -17.19
CA PRO A 121 18.68 -8.26 -17.48
C PRO A 121 17.45 -9.18 -17.38
N ALA A 122 17.29 -10.13 -18.31
CA ALA A 122 16.19 -11.08 -18.29
C ALA A 122 16.23 -11.98 -17.04
N ALA A 123 17.42 -12.18 -16.45
CA ALA A 123 17.61 -12.86 -15.17
C ALA A 123 16.94 -12.12 -13.99
N ASN A 124 16.59 -10.85 -14.15
CA ASN A 124 15.88 -10.06 -13.14
C ASN A 124 14.35 -10.18 -13.21
N VAL A 125 13.81 -11.06 -14.06
CA VAL A 125 12.40 -11.43 -13.98
C VAL A 125 12.16 -12.19 -12.67
N LEU A 126 11.29 -11.66 -11.80
CA LEU A 126 10.86 -12.33 -10.58
C LEU A 126 9.66 -13.23 -10.90
N GLY A 127 9.84 -14.54 -10.73
CA GLY A 127 8.87 -15.54 -11.20
C GLY A 127 9.05 -15.83 -12.69
N ALA A 128 7.94 -16.05 -13.41
CA ALA A 128 7.97 -16.30 -14.85
C ALA A 128 7.47 -15.07 -15.64
N ARG A 129 8.00 -14.88 -16.85
CA ARG A 129 7.51 -13.89 -17.81
C ARG A 129 6.01 -14.11 -18.07
N GLY A 130 5.23 -13.03 -18.08
CA GLY A 130 3.77 -13.04 -18.20
C GLY A 130 3.01 -13.49 -16.94
N GLN A 131 3.72 -13.88 -15.86
CA GLN A 131 3.13 -14.36 -14.61
C GLN A 131 3.32 -13.39 -13.43
N GLY A 132 3.65 -12.14 -13.70
CA GLY A 132 3.84 -11.08 -12.69
C GLY A 132 2.58 -10.79 -11.87
N TRP A 133 1.38 -11.11 -12.38
CA TRP A 133 0.14 -10.97 -11.61
C TRP A 133 0.12 -11.87 -10.37
N ALA A 134 0.62 -13.10 -10.47
CA ALA A 134 0.71 -14.00 -9.31
C ALA A 134 1.66 -13.45 -8.24
N VAL A 135 2.80 -12.86 -8.67
CA VAL A 135 3.74 -12.17 -7.79
C VAL A 135 3.07 -11.01 -7.08
N THR A 136 2.37 -10.17 -7.84
CA THR A 136 1.63 -8.99 -7.33
C THR A 136 0.62 -9.38 -6.26
N MET A 137 -0.16 -10.45 -6.48
CA MET A 137 -1.17 -10.89 -5.52
C MET A 137 -0.56 -11.32 -4.18
N ILE A 138 0.62 -11.96 -4.19
CA ILE A 138 1.33 -12.32 -2.95
C ILE A 138 1.89 -11.07 -2.27
N THR A 139 2.52 -10.15 -3.01
CA THR A 139 3.03 -8.88 -2.47
C THR A 139 1.93 -8.10 -1.75
N LEU A 140 0.81 -7.84 -2.44
CA LEU A 140 -0.31 -7.08 -1.88
C LEU A 140 -1.00 -7.79 -0.71
N ALA A 141 -1.05 -9.13 -0.72
CA ALA A 141 -1.58 -9.89 0.41
C ALA A 141 -0.67 -9.75 1.65
N SER A 142 0.65 -9.77 1.46
CA SER A 142 1.63 -9.58 2.53
C SER A 142 1.54 -8.18 3.15
N GLU A 143 1.40 -7.14 2.34
CA GLU A 143 1.19 -5.76 2.82
C GLU A 143 -0.07 -5.63 3.66
N ARG A 144 -1.20 -6.20 3.21
CA ARG A 144 -2.43 -6.15 4.01
C ARG A 144 -2.29 -6.93 5.32
N ALA A 145 -1.54 -8.02 5.33
CA ALA A 145 -1.27 -8.75 6.56
C ALA A 145 -0.44 -7.93 7.58
N SER A 146 0.41 -7.00 7.13
CA SER A 146 1.18 -6.15 8.06
C SER A 146 0.29 -5.21 8.87
N VAL A 147 -0.91 -4.85 8.38
CA VAL A 147 -1.89 -4.03 9.09
C VAL A 147 -2.32 -4.68 10.41
N LEU A 148 -2.30 -6.01 10.50
CA LEU A 148 -2.58 -6.72 11.76
C LEU A 148 -1.60 -6.34 12.88
N THR A 149 -0.42 -5.80 12.56
CA THR A 149 0.54 -5.33 13.58
C THR A 149 0.31 -3.88 14.00
N PHE A 150 -0.50 -3.11 13.25
CA PHE A 150 -0.71 -1.68 13.50
C PHE A 150 -1.62 -1.38 14.70
N HIS A 151 -2.26 -2.39 15.30
CA HIS A 151 -3.10 -2.24 16.47
C HIS A 151 -2.35 -1.60 17.66
N VAL A 152 -1.06 -1.89 17.84
CA VAL A 152 -0.23 -1.31 18.92
C VAL A 152 -0.11 0.20 18.76
N ARG A 153 0.28 0.67 17.57
CA ARG A 153 0.37 2.11 17.24
C ARG A 153 -1.00 2.77 17.34
N THR A 154 -2.03 2.12 16.83
CA THR A 154 -3.42 2.63 16.84
C THR A 154 -3.93 2.84 18.27
N LYS A 155 -3.69 1.89 19.19
CA LYS A 155 -4.04 2.09 20.60
C LYS A 155 -3.27 3.22 21.26
N LYS A 156 -2.01 3.44 20.88
CA LYS A 156 -1.27 4.62 21.33
C LYS A 156 -1.94 5.90 20.83
N GLN A 157 -2.25 6.01 19.54
CA GLN A 157 -2.92 7.18 18.95
C GLN A 157 -4.25 7.49 19.64
N VAL A 158 -5.06 6.47 19.98
CA VAL A 158 -6.31 6.68 20.74
C VAL A 158 -6.04 7.21 22.16
N ARG A 159 -4.99 6.73 22.83
CA ARG A 159 -4.59 7.29 24.14
C ARG A 159 -4.12 8.74 24.04
N ASP A 160 -3.36 9.06 22.99
CA ASP A 160 -2.89 10.41 22.72
C ASP A 160 -4.08 11.35 22.41
N LEU A 161 -5.06 10.88 21.65
CA LEU A 161 -6.31 11.60 21.36
C LEU A 161 -7.13 11.85 22.65
N ALA A 162 -7.24 10.87 23.53
CA ALA A 162 -7.90 11.04 24.82
C ALA A 162 -7.13 12.02 25.74
N ALA A 163 -5.80 12.04 25.67
CA ALA A 163 -4.99 13.02 26.37
C ALA A 163 -5.20 14.42 25.81
N LEU A 164 -5.29 14.56 24.48
CA LEU A 164 -5.62 15.83 23.82
C LEU A 164 -6.98 16.36 24.31
N ALA A 165 -8.02 15.51 24.37
CA ALA A 165 -9.33 15.90 24.88
C ALA A 165 -9.25 16.47 26.30
N ARG A 166 -8.52 15.81 27.21
CA ARG A 166 -8.30 16.28 28.59
C ARG A 166 -7.56 17.61 28.64
N THR A 167 -6.46 17.74 27.91
CA THR A 167 -5.66 18.97 27.88
C THR A 167 -6.47 20.17 27.35
N ARG A 168 -7.46 19.91 26.49
CA ARG A 168 -8.35 20.93 25.91
C ARG A 168 -9.66 21.12 26.70
N GLY A 169 -9.85 20.42 27.83
CA GLY A 169 -11.08 20.53 28.64
C GLY A 169 -12.34 20.02 27.91
N LYS A 170 -12.18 19.06 26.99
CA LYS A 170 -13.24 18.49 26.15
C LYS A 170 -13.63 17.07 26.55
N GLU A 171 -13.04 16.53 27.61
CA GLU A 171 -13.26 15.17 28.09
C GLU A 171 -14.66 14.92 28.63
N GLU A 172 -15.40 15.95 29.04
CA GLU A 172 -16.80 15.84 29.49
C GLU A 172 -17.82 16.20 28.39
N ASP A 173 -17.37 16.66 27.22
CA ASP A 173 -18.27 16.91 26.09
C ASP A 173 -18.87 15.58 25.60
N PRO A 174 -20.20 15.40 25.63
CA PRO A 174 -20.83 14.12 25.28
C PRO A 174 -20.50 13.64 23.87
N LEU A 175 -20.33 14.56 22.92
CA LEU A 175 -20.02 14.21 21.53
C LEU A 175 -18.57 13.76 21.38
N VAL A 176 -17.63 14.45 22.03
CA VAL A 176 -16.21 14.05 22.07
C VAL A 176 -16.07 12.70 22.77
N ARG A 177 -16.74 12.51 23.91
CA ARG A 177 -16.75 11.23 24.65
C ARG A 177 -17.25 10.07 23.78
N ALA A 178 -18.35 10.27 23.05
CA ALA A 178 -18.89 9.23 22.16
C ALA A 178 -17.89 8.86 21.05
N ARG A 179 -17.24 9.85 20.43
CA ARG A 179 -16.23 9.62 19.38
C ARG A 179 -14.97 8.93 19.90
N LEU A 180 -14.46 9.36 21.07
CA LEU A 180 -13.36 8.70 21.75
C LEU A 180 -13.69 7.24 22.10
N ALA A 181 -14.90 6.99 22.60
CA ALA A 181 -15.37 5.65 22.89
C ALA A 181 -15.40 4.78 21.63
N GLN A 182 -15.93 5.29 20.51
CA GLN A 182 -15.92 4.56 19.24
C GLN A 182 -14.49 4.25 18.77
N CYS A 183 -13.57 5.22 18.82
CA CYS A 183 -12.17 4.98 18.47
C CYS A 183 -11.52 3.92 19.36
N ALA A 184 -11.83 3.91 20.66
CA ALA A 184 -11.34 2.89 21.59
C ALA A 184 -11.91 1.51 21.30
N ILE A 185 -13.21 1.41 21.00
CA ILE A 185 -13.88 0.17 20.59
C ILE A 185 -13.25 -0.38 19.31
N ASP A 186 -13.07 0.46 18.29
CA ASP A 186 -12.52 0.03 17.00
C ASP A 186 -11.05 -0.40 17.15
N ALA A 187 -10.25 0.31 17.97
CA ALA A 187 -8.86 -0.04 18.24
C ALA A 187 -8.73 -1.36 19.02
N GLU A 188 -9.58 -1.59 20.01
CA GLU A 188 -9.66 -2.87 20.74
C GLU A 188 -10.10 -4.00 19.79
N THR A 189 -11.12 -3.74 18.97
CA THR A 189 -11.59 -4.68 17.94
C THR A 189 -10.46 -5.06 16.99
N LEU A 190 -9.69 -4.09 16.49
CA LEU A 190 -8.54 -4.34 15.63
C LEU A 190 -7.48 -5.21 16.32
N GLN A 191 -7.19 -4.95 17.61
CA GLN A 191 -6.25 -5.76 18.39
C GLN A 191 -6.72 -7.21 18.54
N LEU A 192 -7.94 -7.40 19.04
CA LEU A 192 -8.50 -8.73 19.27
C LEU A 192 -8.64 -9.51 17.96
N PHE A 193 -9.07 -8.85 16.89
CA PHE A 193 -9.12 -9.44 15.56
C PHE A 193 -7.73 -9.83 15.05
N SER A 194 -6.71 -9.02 15.32
CA SER A 194 -5.33 -9.34 14.96
C SER A 194 -4.81 -10.58 15.69
N TYR A 195 -5.09 -10.71 17.00
CA TYR A 195 -4.75 -11.91 17.76
C TYR A 195 -5.49 -13.14 17.24
N TRP A 196 -6.80 -13.02 17.04
CA TRP A 196 -7.60 -14.10 16.48
C TRP A 196 -7.10 -14.55 15.11
N SER A 197 -6.78 -13.61 14.21
CA SER A 197 -6.29 -13.90 12.86
C SER A 197 -4.96 -14.66 12.89
N VAL A 198 -4.01 -14.21 13.70
CA VAL A 198 -2.70 -14.88 13.85
C VAL A 198 -2.86 -16.28 14.46
N SER A 199 -3.69 -16.42 15.50
CA SER A 199 -3.97 -17.72 16.13
C SER A 199 -4.68 -18.71 15.22
N ASN A 200 -5.36 -18.24 14.16
CA ASN A 200 -6.10 -19.06 13.21
C ASN A 200 -5.47 -19.09 11.81
N ARG A 201 -4.18 -18.73 11.68
CA ARG A 201 -3.48 -18.74 10.40
C ARG A 201 -3.60 -20.10 9.70
N GLY A 202 -4.05 -20.08 8.45
CA GLY A 202 -4.27 -21.28 7.62
C GLY A 202 -5.60 -22.01 7.86
N LYS A 203 -6.45 -21.52 8.77
CA LYS A 203 -7.77 -22.12 9.08
C LYS A 203 -8.96 -21.26 8.60
N THR A 204 -8.69 -20.14 7.95
CA THR A 204 -9.69 -19.11 7.61
C THR A 204 -9.66 -18.76 6.11
N THR A 205 -10.47 -17.78 5.71
CA THR A 205 -10.67 -17.38 4.30
C THR A 205 -9.45 -16.73 3.64
N GLY A 206 -8.46 -16.28 4.43
CA GLY A 206 -7.28 -15.56 3.92
C GLY A 206 -7.56 -14.09 3.57
N LEU A 207 -8.71 -13.55 3.99
CA LEU A 207 -9.15 -12.19 3.74
C LEU A 207 -9.04 -11.29 4.97
N GLU A 208 -8.42 -11.78 6.04
CA GLU A 208 -8.33 -11.08 7.32
C GLU A 208 -7.54 -9.77 7.17
N GLY A 209 -6.49 -9.76 6.34
CA GLY A 209 -5.77 -8.54 6.02
C GLY A 209 -6.66 -7.48 5.35
N SER A 210 -7.61 -7.88 4.50
CA SER A 210 -8.57 -6.95 3.88
C SER A 210 -9.57 -6.40 4.89
N MET A 211 -10.07 -7.24 5.80
CA MET A 211 -10.95 -6.80 6.90
C MET A 211 -10.21 -5.82 7.83
N ALA A 212 -8.99 -6.17 8.24
CA ALA A 212 -8.16 -5.33 9.10
C ALA A 212 -7.81 -4.00 8.43
N LYS A 213 -7.46 -4.01 7.14
CA LYS A 213 -7.20 -2.78 6.37
C LYS A 213 -8.40 -1.86 6.35
N LEU A 214 -9.60 -2.41 6.10
CA LEU A 214 -10.82 -1.61 6.07
C LEU A 214 -11.09 -0.95 7.42
N LEU A 215 -11.12 -1.74 8.50
CA LEU A 215 -11.33 -1.23 9.86
C LEU A 215 -10.27 -0.20 10.25
N TRP A 216 -8.99 -0.52 10.02
CA TRP A 216 -7.88 0.36 10.41
C TRP A 216 -7.90 1.69 9.66
N SER A 217 -8.08 1.68 8.34
CA SER A 217 -8.05 2.92 7.54
C SER A 217 -9.21 3.87 7.89
N GLU A 218 -10.42 3.35 8.11
CA GLU A 218 -11.56 4.16 8.56
C GLU A 218 -11.36 4.68 10.01
N LEU A 219 -10.78 3.86 10.89
CA LEU A 219 -10.43 4.28 12.25
C LEU A 219 -9.38 5.40 12.28
N GLN A 220 -8.34 5.33 11.43
CA GLN A 220 -7.34 6.40 11.35
C GLN A 220 -7.99 7.75 10.99
N GLN A 221 -8.86 7.78 9.98
CA GLN A 221 -9.58 9.01 9.63
C GLN A 221 -10.43 9.51 10.81
N ARG A 222 -11.17 8.62 11.48
CA ARG A 222 -11.99 8.99 12.65
C ARG A 222 -11.16 9.59 13.79
N ILE A 223 -9.98 9.04 14.06
CA ILE A 223 -9.04 9.56 15.09
C ILE A 223 -8.66 11.00 14.78
N TYR A 224 -8.18 11.26 13.55
CA TYR A 224 -7.69 12.59 13.18
C TYR A 224 -8.83 13.60 12.99
N GLU A 225 -10.00 13.20 12.51
CA GLU A 225 -11.19 14.06 12.46
C GLU A 225 -11.65 14.46 13.86
N THR A 226 -11.69 13.51 14.80
CA THR A 226 -12.01 13.80 16.20
C THR A 226 -10.98 14.75 16.81
N ALA A 227 -9.70 14.61 16.46
CA ALA A 227 -8.66 15.54 16.89
C ALA A 227 -8.93 16.97 16.40
N MET A 228 -9.33 17.14 15.13
CA MET A 228 -9.66 18.46 14.58
C MET A 228 -10.82 19.12 15.32
N GLU A 229 -11.83 18.34 15.71
CA GLU A 229 -12.98 18.85 16.45
C GLU A 229 -12.63 19.24 17.88
N ILE A 230 -11.77 18.46 18.55
CA ILE A 230 -11.25 18.79 19.89
C ILE A 230 -10.43 20.10 19.84
N LEU A 231 -9.63 20.27 18.79
CA LEU A 231 -8.77 21.45 18.59
C LEU A 231 -9.56 22.69 18.15
N GLY A 232 -10.68 22.50 17.44
CA GLY A 232 -11.54 23.58 16.99
C GLY A 232 -10.79 24.60 16.12
N PRO A 233 -10.96 25.92 16.35
CA PRO A 233 -10.32 26.96 15.56
C PRO A 233 -8.78 26.93 15.53
N GLU A 234 -8.15 26.29 16.52
CA GLU A 234 -6.69 26.16 16.58
C GLU A 234 -6.15 24.97 15.77
N ALA A 235 -7.02 24.12 15.22
CA ALA A 235 -6.61 22.94 14.46
C ALA A 235 -5.57 23.24 13.35
N PRO A 236 -5.68 24.34 12.57
CA PRO A 236 -4.68 24.69 11.57
C PRO A 236 -3.27 24.98 12.13
N LEU A 237 -3.15 25.30 13.43
CA LEU A 237 -1.88 25.60 14.09
C LEU A 237 -1.18 24.34 14.63
N GLN A 238 -1.88 23.21 14.70
CA GLN A 238 -1.39 21.96 15.29
C GLN A 238 -0.85 21.05 14.20
N SER A 239 0.44 21.23 13.88
CA SER A 239 1.06 20.59 12.72
C SER A 239 0.95 19.07 12.72
N GLU A 240 1.13 18.38 13.85
CA GLU A 240 1.12 16.90 13.89
C GLU A 240 -0.27 16.31 13.65
N TRP A 241 -1.31 16.82 14.33
CA TRP A 241 -2.68 16.31 14.14
C TRP A 241 -3.25 16.70 12.77
N LEU A 242 -2.93 17.90 12.29
CA LEU A 242 -3.31 18.33 10.95
C LEU A 242 -2.60 17.49 9.89
N HIS A 243 -1.29 17.29 10.01
CA HIS A 243 -0.52 16.43 9.10
C HIS A 243 -1.12 15.03 9.04
N GLY A 244 -1.36 14.40 10.19
CA GLY A 244 -2.00 13.08 10.26
C GLY A 244 -3.42 13.03 9.65
N LEU A 245 -4.22 14.10 9.80
CA LEU A 245 -5.50 14.21 9.10
C LEU A 245 -5.31 14.17 7.59
N LEU A 246 -4.39 14.99 7.07
CA LEU A 246 -4.13 15.13 5.64
C LEU A 246 -3.64 13.80 5.05
N ASP A 247 -2.72 13.13 5.74
CA ASP A 247 -2.20 11.82 5.34
C ASP A 247 -3.25 10.70 5.44
N SER A 248 -4.13 10.74 6.46
CA SER A 248 -5.14 9.70 6.67
C SER A 248 -6.10 9.50 5.49
N ARG A 249 -6.25 10.52 4.64
CA ARG A 249 -7.05 10.46 3.40
C ARG A 249 -6.49 9.47 2.39
N GLY A 250 -5.17 9.32 2.31
CA GLY A 250 -4.52 8.34 1.45
C GLY A 250 -4.75 6.90 1.90
N LEU A 251 -4.97 6.66 3.20
CA LEU A 251 -5.03 5.30 3.78
C LEU A 251 -6.24 4.48 3.31
N THR A 252 -7.36 5.13 3.00
CA THR A 252 -8.53 4.44 2.44
C THR A 252 -8.37 4.14 0.95
N VAL A 253 -7.42 4.78 0.26
CA VAL A 253 -7.16 4.61 -1.17
C VAL A 253 -6.01 3.64 -1.44
N ALA A 254 -4.90 3.79 -0.73
CA ALA A 254 -3.69 2.99 -0.91
C ALA A 254 -3.89 1.50 -0.55
N ALA A 255 -3.00 0.64 -1.06
CA ALA A 255 -3.01 -0.82 -0.88
C ALA A 255 -4.36 -1.50 -1.23
N GLY A 256 -5.08 -0.90 -2.19
CA GLY A 256 -6.43 -1.28 -2.63
C GLY A 256 -7.51 -0.52 -1.86
N THR A 257 -8.35 0.21 -2.59
CA THR A 257 -9.33 1.13 -1.99
C THR A 257 -10.33 0.40 -1.08
N SER A 258 -10.95 1.14 -0.16
CA SER A 258 -11.98 0.59 0.72
C SER A 258 -13.13 -0.08 -0.05
N GLU A 259 -13.49 0.44 -1.22
CA GLU A 259 -14.49 -0.13 -2.12
C GLU A 259 -14.02 -1.47 -2.69
N ILE A 260 -12.77 -1.55 -3.18
CA ILE A 260 -12.19 -2.81 -3.64
C ILE A 260 -12.14 -3.85 -2.52
N GLN A 261 -11.81 -3.45 -1.28
CA GLN A 261 -11.87 -4.37 -0.15
C GLN A 261 -13.29 -4.85 0.15
N LYS A 262 -14.29 -3.95 0.11
CA LYS A 262 -15.71 -4.29 0.31
C LYS A 262 -16.18 -5.29 -0.75
N ASN A 263 -15.86 -5.05 -2.03
CA ASN A 263 -16.16 -5.98 -3.13
C ASN A 263 -15.49 -7.34 -2.92
N LEU A 264 -14.21 -7.36 -2.56
CA LEU A 264 -13.47 -8.60 -2.30
C LEU A 264 -14.12 -9.42 -1.18
N LEU A 265 -14.55 -8.77 -0.10
CA LEU A 265 -15.22 -9.42 1.03
C LEU A 265 -16.62 -9.93 0.63
N ALA A 266 -17.40 -9.11 -0.08
CA ALA A 266 -18.71 -9.49 -0.59
C ALA A 266 -18.62 -10.74 -1.50
N GLU A 267 -17.73 -10.71 -2.49
CA GLU A 267 -17.63 -11.79 -3.48
C GLU A 267 -16.97 -13.04 -2.92
N ARG A 268 -15.88 -12.90 -2.13
CA ARG A 268 -15.07 -14.06 -1.72
C ARG A 268 -15.36 -14.58 -0.33
N ALA A 269 -15.76 -13.72 0.61
CA ALA A 269 -16.11 -14.17 1.96
C ALA A 269 -17.59 -14.55 2.04
N LEU A 270 -18.47 -13.76 1.40
CA LEU A 270 -19.92 -13.95 1.48
C LEU A 270 -20.52 -14.67 0.26
N GLY A 271 -19.75 -14.87 -0.82
CA GLY A 271 -20.22 -15.53 -2.03
C GLY A 271 -21.26 -14.73 -2.83
N LEU A 272 -21.30 -13.40 -2.64
CA LEU A 272 -22.24 -12.53 -3.34
C LEU A 272 -21.85 -12.39 -4.83
N PRO A 273 -22.81 -12.07 -5.72
CA PRO A 273 -22.52 -11.81 -7.13
C PRO A 273 -21.48 -10.71 -7.32
N ARG A 274 -20.70 -10.82 -8.39
CA ARG A 274 -19.71 -9.80 -8.73
C ARG A 274 -20.35 -8.48 -9.10
N GLU A 275 -19.63 -7.40 -8.82
CA GLU A 275 -20.02 -6.08 -9.31
C GLU A 275 -20.19 -6.11 -10.85
N PRO A 276 -21.31 -5.61 -11.39
CA PRO A 276 -21.47 -5.46 -12.83
C PRO A 276 -20.35 -4.59 -13.39
N LYS A 277 -19.70 -5.02 -14.47
CA LYS A 277 -18.72 -4.17 -15.15
C LYS A 277 -19.45 -2.94 -15.69
N ALA A 278 -18.94 -1.74 -15.37
CA ALA A 278 -19.43 -0.50 -15.97
C ALA A 278 -19.41 -0.65 -17.51
N GLN A 279 -20.55 -0.37 -18.15
CA GLN A 279 -20.70 -0.36 -19.60
C GLN A 279 -19.92 0.80 -20.23
#